data_AF-A0A3N1A2X5-F1
#
_entry.id   AF-A0A3N1A2X5-F1
#
_cell.length_a   1.000
_cell.length_b   1.000
_cell.length_c   1.000
_cell.angle_alpha   90.00
_cell.angle_beta   90.00
_cell.angle_gamma   90.00
#
_symmetry.space_group_name_H-M   'P 1'
#
loop_
_entity.id
_entity.type
_entity.pdbx_description
1 polymer ?
#
loop_
_entity_poly.entity_id
_entity_poly.type
_entity_poly.pdbx_seq_one_letter_code
_entity_poly.pdbx_strand_id
1 'polypeptide(L)'
;MTAPVVGGLAHVAVRPSWLCRACGWPWPCGPARTELMASFDRIGRCVYVAVLAAEAARDLPGLTPVQSYARFIGWARQREPA
;
A
#
# COMPACT_ATOMS: atom_id res chain seq x y z
N MET A 1 -11.07 19.91 2.77
CA MET A 1 -10.67 19.79 4.19
C MET A 1 -9.26 19.21 4.21
N THR A 2 -8.25 20.07 4.34
CA THR A 2 -6.83 19.69 4.32
C THR A 2 -6.41 19.33 5.74
N ALA A 3 -6.07 18.07 5.98
CA ALA A 3 -5.55 17.60 7.26
C ALA A 3 -4.12 18.13 7.49
N PRO A 4 -3.72 18.42 8.74
CA PRO A 4 -2.41 18.97 9.05
C PRO A 4 -1.31 17.93 8.74
N VAL A 5 -0.30 18.32 7.95
CA VAL A 5 0.90 17.51 7.78
C VAL A 5 1.75 17.65 9.05
N VAL A 6 1.55 16.75 10.01
CA VAL A 6 2.47 16.63 11.14
C VAL A 6 3.75 15.98 10.61
N GLY A 7 4.71 16.83 10.19
CA GLY A 7 6.16 16.66 10.36
C GLY A 7 6.83 15.34 9.95
N GLY A 8 6.26 14.52 9.07
CA GLY A 8 6.89 13.30 8.55
C GLY A 8 6.66 13.16 7.05
N LEU A 9 7.64 12.60 6.33
CA LEU A 9 7.48 12.25 4.91
C LEU A 9 6.23 11.35 4.75
N ALA A 10 5.45 11.56 3.68
CA ALA A 10 4.29 10.71 3.41
C ALA A 10 4.72 9.25 3.20
N HIS A 11 3.91 8.31 3.68
CA HIS A 11 4.18 6.88 3.55
C HIS A 11 3.83 6.35 2.15
N VAL A 12 4.47 6.91 1.13
CA VAL A 12 4.27 6.57 -0.29
C VAL A 12 5.33 5.60 -0.81
N ALA A 13 5.01 4.86 -1.87
CA ALA A 13 5.92 3.95 -2.55
C ALA A 13 7.01 4.72 -3.33
N VAL A 14 8.25 4.28 -3.26
CA VAL A 14 9.35 4.73 -4.11
C VAL A 14 9.65 3.67 -5.15
N ARG A 15 9.30 3.93 -6.41
CA ARG A 15 9.62 3.05 -7.54
C ARG A 15 11.08 3.26 -7.99
N PRO A 16 11.79 2.21 -8.46
CA PRO A 16 11.34 0.83 -8.65
C PRO A 16 11.53 -0.05 -7.40
N SER A 17 12.06 0.49 -6.30
CA SER A 17 12.37 -0.31 -5.10
C SER A 17 11.12 -0.83 -4.35
N TRP A 18 9.99 -0.13 -4.51
CA TRP A 18 8.77 -0.31 -3.73
C TRP A 18 9.00 -0.22 -2.22
N LEU A 19 10.02 0.51 -1.78
CA LEU A 19 10.22 0.85 -0.37
C LEU A 19 9.40 2.11 -0.04
N CYS A 20 9.02 2.23 1.22
CA CYS A 20 8.31 3.40 1.72
C CYS A 20 9.29 4.57 1.87
N ARG A 21 8.94 5.72 1.30
CA ARG A 21 9.77 6.94 1.40
C ARG A 21 10.03 7.35 2.85
N ALA A 22 9.04 7.19 3.71
CA ALA A 22 9.10 7.69 5.08
C ALA A 22 9.90 6.79 6.02
N CYS A 23 9.80 5.46 5.86
CA CYS A 23 10.34 4.51 6.84
C CYS A 23 11.24 3.42 6.25
N GLY A 24 11.47 3.39 4.95
CA GLY A 24 12.35 2.42 4.29
C GLY A 24 11.82 0.98 4.21
N TRP A 25 10.71 0.66 4.88
CA TRP A 25 10.09 -0.68 4.83
C TRP A 25 9.39 -0.96 3.50
N PRO A 26 9.18 -2.23 3.12
CA PRO A 26 8.39 -2.59 1.95
C PRO A 26 7.01 -1.93 1.96
N TRP A 27 6.72 -1.12 0.95
CA TRP A 27 5.42 -0.50 0.78
C TRP A 27 4.42 -1.53 0.20
N PRO A 28 3.17 -1.65 0.70
CA PRO A 28 2.55 -0.87 1.75
C PRO A 28 3.05 -1.29 3.15
N CYS A 29 3.68 -0.34 3.84
CA CYS A 29 4.08 -0.49 5.25
C CYS A 29 2.87 -0.28 6.17
N GLY A 30 2.99 -0.59 7.48
CA GLY A 30 1.89 -0.46 8.45
C GLY A 30 1.12 0.87 8.36
N PRO A 31 1.80 2.03 8.47
CA PRO A 31 1.14 3.33 8.36
C PRO A 31 0.46 3.59 7.01
N ALA A 32 1.09 3.17 5.90
CA ALA A 32 0.48 3.27 4.57
C ALA A 32 -0.81 2.44 4.48
N ARG A 33 -0.83 1.24 5.08
CA ARG A 33 -2.04 0.41 5.12
C ARG A 33 -3.14 1.11 5.92
N THR A 34 -2.82 1.68 7.07
CA THR A 34 -3.77 2.46 7.88
C THR A 34 -4.34 3.65 7.12
N GLU A 35 -3.49 4.42 6.43
CA GLU A 35 -3.91 5.57 5.61
C GLU A 35 -4.82 5.13 4.44
N LEU A 36 -4.46 4.04 3.76
CA LEU A 36 -5.28 3.46 2.71
C LEU A 36 -6.61 2.92 3.23
N MET A 37 -6.63 2.37 4.45
CA MET A 37 -7.87 1.94 5.09
C MET A 37 -8.78 3.11 5.43
N ALA A 38 -8.24 4.24 5.88
CA ALA A 38 -9.02 5.44 6.20
C ALA A 38 -9.50 6.22 4.96
N SER A 39 -8.77 6.11 3.84
CA SER A 39 -9.00 6.94 2.65
C SER A 39 -9.91 6.29 1.60
N PHE A 40 -10.10 4.97 1.65
CA PHE A 40 -10.87 4.22 0.65
C PHE A 40 -11.80 3.22 1.32
N ASP A 41 -13.00 3.09 0.74
CA ASP A 41 -13.87 1.96 1.03
C ASP A 41 -13.20 0.62 0.61
N ARG A 42 -13.76 -0.50 1.04
CA ARG A 42 -13.16 -1.83 0.80
C ARG A 42 -12.88 -2.09 -0.68
N ILE A 43 -13.82 -1.73 -1.57
CA ILE A 43 -13.72 -2.01 -3.00
C ILE A 43 -12.67 -1.11 -3.64
N GLY A 44 -12.77 0.21 -3.42
CA GLY A 44 -11.81 1.18 -3.93
C GLY A 44 -10.39 0.88 -3.47
N ARG A 45 -10.22 0.50 -2.20
CA ARG A 45 -8.92 0.08 -1.65
C ARG A 45 -8.36 -1.12 -2.39
N CYS A 46 -9.15 -2.18 -2.58
CA CYS A 46 -8.72 -3.39 -3.28
C CYS A 46 -8.34 -3.12 -4.73
N VAL A 47 -9.12 -2.30 -5.44
CA VAL A 47 -8.83 -1.91 -6.83
C VAL A 47 -7.52 -1.13 -6.89
N TYR A 48 -7.36 -0.13 -6.01
CA TYR A 48 -6.15 0.70 -5.96
C TYR A 48 -4.89 -0.13 -5.74
N VAL A 49 -4.88 -1.00 -4.72
CA VAL A 49 -3.68 -1.82 -4.43
C VAL A 49 -3.46 -2.93 -5.46
N ALA A 50 -4.49 -3.37 -6.19
CA ALA A 50 -4.33 -4.36 -7.27
C ALA A 50 -3.62 -3.76 -8.49
N VAL A 51 -3.94 -2.52 -8.87
CA VAL A 51 -3.22 -1.79 -9.92
C VAL A 51 -1.74 -1.65 -9.54
N LEU A 52 -1.47 -1.26 -8.30
CA LEU A 52 -0.10 -1.13 -7.79
C LEU A 52 0.63 -2.47 -7.70
N ALA A 53 -0.06 -3.57 -7.35
CA ALA A 53 0.54 -4.90 -7.37
C ALA A 53 1.00 -5.32 -8.78
N ALA A 54 0.26 -4.94 -9.82
CA ALA A 54 0.64 -5.20 -11.21
C ALA A 54 1.81 -4.33 -11.69
N GLU A 55 1.95 -3.11 -11.17
CA GLU A 55 3.16 -2.30 -11.37
C GLU A 55 4.36 -2.87 -10.61
N ALA A 56 4.16 -3.30 -9.36
CA ALA A 56 5.23 -3.89 -8.55
C ALA A 56 5.76 -5.19 -9.14
N ALA A 57 4.91 -6.02 -9.73
CA ALA A 57 5.33 -7.24 -10.43
C ALA A 57 6.24 -6.94 -11.64
N ARG A 58 6.09 -5.77 -12.28
CA ARG A 58 6.97 -5.34 -13.38
C ARG A 58 8.32 -4.82 -12.87
N ASP A 59 8.30 -4.07 -11.77
CA ASP A 59 9.52 -3.47 -11.20
C ASP A 59 10.32 -4.46 -10.34
N LEU A 60 9.69 -5.51 -9.79
CA LEU A 60 10.28 -6.53 -8.93
C LEU A 60 10.13 -7.92 -9.56
N PRO A 61 11.02 -8.32 -10.49
CA PRO A 61 10.90 -9.61 -11.20
C PRO A 61 10.89 -10.85 -10.29
N GLY A 62 11.45 -10.75 -9.08
CA GLY A 62 11.45 -11.83 -8.09
C GLY A 62 10.19 -11.91 -7.22
N LEU A 63 9.23 -10.98 -7.38
CA LEU A 63 8.01 -10.96 -6.58
C LEU A 63 7.04 -12.03 -7.09
N THR A 64 6.88 -13.10 -6.30
CA THR A 64 5.97 -14.19 -6.67
C THR A 64 4.50 -13.77 -6.53
N PRO A 65 3.55 -14.43 -7.22
CA PRO A 65 2.13 -14.16 -7.06
C PRO A 65 1.64 -14.26 -5.61
N VAL A 66 2.16 -15.23 -4.84
CA VAL A 66 1.82 -15.42 -3.42
C VAL A 66 2.33 -14.25 -2.58
N GLN A 67 3.57 -13.81 -2.80
CA GLN A 67 4.14 -12.65 -2.10
C GLN A 67 3.41 -11.36 -2.46
N SER A 68 3.07 -11.17 -3.74
CA SER A 68 2.30 -10.02 -4.21
C SER A 68 0.91 -9.98 -3.56
N TYR A 69 0.20 -11.12 -3.56
CA TYR A 69 -1.08 -11.25 -2.90
C TYR A 69 -1.00 -10.91 -1.40
N ALA A 70 -0.04 -11.49 -0.66
CA ALA A 70 0.12 -11.24 0.76
C ALA A 70 0.47 -9.77 1.07
N ARG A 71 1.28 -9.14 0.21
CA ARG A 71 1.77 -7.77 0.38
C ARG A 71 0.70 -6.72 0.10
N PHE A 72 -0.08 -6.88 -0.97
CA PHE A 72 -1.03 -5.88 -1.44
C PHE A 72 -2.49 -6.24 -1.10
N ILE A 73 -2.92 -7.46 -1.39
CA ILE A 73 -4.35 -7.83 -1.44
C ILE A 73 -4.86 -8.43 -0.12
N GLY A 74 -4.04 -9.26 0.55
CA GLY A 74 -4.47 -10.08 1.69
C GLY A 74 -5.07 -9.27 2.84
N TRP A 75 -4.48 -8.11 3.16
CA TRP A 75 -4.98 -7.21 4.19
C TRP A 75 -6.06 -6.25 3.66
N ALA A 76 -5.98 -5.81 2.40
CA ALA A 76 -6.90 -4.81 1.84
C ALA A 76 -8.37 -5.28 1.83
N ARG A 77 -8.59 -6.60 1.72
CA ARG A 77 -9.90 -7.27 1.76
C ARG A 77 -10.56 -7.29 3.15
N GLN A 78 -9.83 -6.98 4.21
CA GLN A 78 -10.40 -6.96 5.57
C GLN A 78 -11.55 -5.96 5.64
N ARG A 79 -12.65 -6.36 6.28
CA ARG A 79 -13.78 -5.47 6.54
C ARG A 79 -13.40 -4.54 7.68
N GLU A 80 -13.89 -3.31 7.64
CA GLU A 80 -13.83 -2.43 8.80
C GLU A 80 -14.70 -3.04 9.92
N PRO A 81 -14.25 -2.94 11.18
CA PRO A 81 -15.12 -3.27 12.30
C PRO A 81 -16.37 -2.38 12.23
N ALA A 82 -17.53 -2.96 12.56
CA ALA A 82 -18.82 -2.27 12.57
C ALA A 82 -18.86 -1.15 13.63
#